data_AF-A0A392NP78-F1
#
_entry.id   AF-A0A392NP78-F1
#
_cell.length_a   1.000
_cell.length_b   1.000
_cell.length_c   1.000
_cell.angle_alpha   90.00
_cell.angle_beta   90.00
_cell.angle_gamma   90.00
#
_symmetry.space_group_name_H-M   'P 1'
#
loop_
_entity.id
_entity.type
_entity.pdbx_description
1 polymer ?
#
loop_
_entity_poly.entity_id
_entity_poly.type
_entity_poly.pdbx_seq_one_letter_code
_entity_poly.pdbx_strand_id
1 'polypeptide(L)' 'MTQSCFNKCVDNKYKESELNMGENSCIDRCVSKYWQVTNLIGQLLGSGRPPM' A
#
# COMPACT_ATOMS: atom_id res chain seq x y z
N MET A 1 4.18 -4.64 -2.87
CA MET A 1 3.98 -3.18 -2.67
C MET A 1 3.41 -2.51 -3.92
N THR A 2 4.19 -2.33 -4.99
CA THR A 2 3.81 -1.53 -6.17
C THR A 2 2.51 -1.95 -6.82
N GLN A 3 2.34 -3.23 -7.17
CA GLN A 3 1.09 -3.74 -7.76
C GLN A 3 -0.12 -3.53 -6.83
N SER A 4 0.09 -3.66 -5.51
CA SER A 4 -0.99 -3.52 -4.52
C SER A 4 -1.44 -2.07 -4.41
N CYS A 5 -0.52 -1.11 -4.45
CA CYS A 5 -0.86 0.31 -4.45
C CYS A 5 -1.41 0.78 -5.79
N PHE A 6 -0.89 0.27 -6.91
CA PHE A 6 -1.44 0.53 -8.24
C PHE A 6 -2.92 0.10 -8.30
N ASN A 7 -3.23 -1.14 -7.93
CA ASN A 7 -4.60 -1.65 -7.94
C ASN A 7 -5.55 -0.94 -6.95
N LYS A 8 -5.01 -0.29 -5.90
CA LYS A 8 -5.82 0.41 -4.88
C LYS A 8 -6.06 1.88 -5.21
N CYS A 9 -5.14 2.50 -5.93
CA CYS A 9 -5.12 3.95 -6.11
C CYS A 9 -5.31 4.39 -7.57
N VAL A 10 -5.08 3.51 -8.54
CA VAL A 10 -5.27 3.79 -9.96
C VAL A 10 -6.54 3.11 -10.43
N ASP A 11 -7.44 3.87 -11.04
CA ASP A 11 -8.71 3.34 -11.54
C ASP A 11 -8.48 2.47 -12.80
N ASN A 12 -9.23 1.38 -12.94
CA ASN A 12 -9.13 0.51 -14.13
C ASN A 12 -9.68 1.17 -15.40
N LYS A 13 -10.51 2.21 -15.24
CA LYS A 13 -10.93 3.07 -16.35
C LYS A 13 -9.92 4.20 -16.45
N TYR A 14 -8.81 3.91 -17.11
CA TYR A 14 -7.78 4.89 -17.47
C TYR A 14 -8.43 6.00 -18.31
N LYS A 15 -8.85 7.09 -17.66
CA LYS A 15 -9.47 8.25 -18.31
C LYS A 15 -8.42 9.17 -18.92
N GLU A 16 -7.25 9.23 -18.29
CA GLU A 16 -6.14 10.10 -18.66
C GLU A 16 -4.81 9.33 -18.49
N SER A 17 -3.80 9.70 -19.26
CA SER A 17 -2.48 9.05 -19.25
C SER A 17 -1.58 9.48 -18.09
N GLU A 18 -1.98 10.53 -17.35
CA GLU A 18 -1.25 11.06 -16.21
C GLU A 18 -1.99 10.78 -14.90
N LEU A 19 -1.23 10.65 -13.81
CA LEU A 19 -1.78 10.45 -12.49
C LEU A 19 -2.41 11.75 -11.98
N ASN A 20 -3.68 11.68 -11.61
CA ASN A 20 -4.34 12.80 -10.97
C ASN A 20 -3.78 13.03 -9.57
N MET A 21 -3.88 14.27 -9.08
CA MET A 21 -3.41 14.64 -7.72
C MET A 21 -3.99 13.73 -6.62
N GLY A 22 -5.22 13.23 -6.81
CA GLY A 22 -5.84 12.25 -5.92
C GLY A 22 -5.18 10.88 -5.94
N GLU A 23 -4.81 10.38 -7.12
CA GLU A 23 -4.12 9.09 -7.28
C GLU A 23 -2.70 9.18 -6.71
N ASN A 24 -2.01 10.29 -6.96
CA ASN A 24 -0.67 10.53 -6.43
C ASN A 24 -0.68 10.55 -4.88
N SER A 25 -1.60 11.33 -4.28
CA SER A 25 -1.74 11.35 -2.81
C SER A 25 -2.19 10.00 -2.24
N CYS A 26 -3.00 9.24 -2.99
CA CYS A 26 -3.38 7.88 -2.58
C CYS A 26 -2.16 6.95 -2.55
N ILE A 27 -1.30 6.99 -3.58
CA ILE A 27 -0.10 6.15 -3.67
C ILE A 27 0.83 6.40 -2.47
N ASP A 28 1.11 7.66 -2.11
CA ASP A 28 1.92 8.00 -0.94
C ASP A 28 1.35 7.40 0.35
N ARG A 29 0.03 7.56 0.58
CA ARG A 29 -0.66 6.98 1.74
C ARG A 29 -0.64 5.44 1.70
N CYS A 30 -0.77 4.85 0.52
CA CYS A 30 -0.78 3.40 0.36
C CYS A 30 0.59 2.81 0.72
N VAL A 31 1.68 3.39 0.22
CA VAL A 31 3.04 2.93 0.50
C VAL A 31 3.33 3.03 2.00
N SER A 32 2.96 4.15 2.64
CA SER A 32 3.10 4.33 4.09
C SER A 32 2.39 3.22 4.87
N LYS A 33 1.13 2.92 4.55
CA LYS A 33 0.37 1.83 5.19
C LYS A 33 0.96 0.45 4.91
N TYR A 34 1.42 0.21 3.67
CA TYR A 34 2.00 -1.07 3.28
C TYR A 34 3.22 -1.40 4.16
N TRP A 35 4.12 -0.44 4.37
CA TRP A 35 5.30 -0.64 5.20
C TRP A 35 4.96 -0.80 6.68
N GLN A 36 4.00 -0.03 7.21
CA GLN A 36 3.52 -0.21 8.59
C GLN A 36 3.03 -1.64 8.84
N VAL A 37 2.17 -2.15 7.95
CA VAL A 37 1.64 -3.52 8.04
C VAL A 37 2.73 -4.56 7.82
N THR A 38 3.62 -4.35 6.84
CA THR A 38 4.73 -5.28 6.57
C THR A 38 5.67 -5.39 7.76
N ASN A 39 5.98 -4.27 8.44
CA ASN A 39 6.80 -4.27 9.65
C ASN A 39 6.10 -5.00 10.80
N LEU A 40 4.80 -4.75 11.00
CA LEU A 40 4.02 -5.44 12.02
C LEU A 40 4.00 -6.96 11.78
N ILE A 41 3.72 -7.38 10.55
CA ILE A 41 3.73 -8.80 10.17
C ILE A 41 5.14 -9.39 10.33
N GLY A 42 6.18 -8.65 9.94
CA GLY A 42 7.57 -9.06 10.14
C GLY A 42 7.91 -9.29 11.60
N GLN A 43 7.43 -8.44 12.51
CA GLN A 43 7.58 -8.64 13.96
C GLN A 43 6.83 -9.89 14.43
N LEU A 44 5.58 -10.09 14.00
CA LEU A 44 4.79 -11.26 14.39
C LEU A 44 5.41 -12.58 13.91
N LEU A 45 5.85 -12.63 12.64
CA LEU A 45 6.46 -13.82 12.04
C LEU A 45 7.88 -14.08 12.58
N GLY A 46 8.68 -13.02 12.76
CA GLY A 46 10.05 -13.14 13.28
C GLY A 46 10.11 -13.47 14.78
N SER A 47 9.08 -13.12 15.55
CA SER A 47 9.06 -13.36 16.99
C SER A 47 8.50 -14.72 17.39
N GLY A 48 7.86 -15.48 16.48
CA GLY A 48 7.25 -16.79 16.79
C GLY A 48 6.25 -16.77 17.95
N ARG A 49 5.79 -15.59 18.38
CA ARG A 49 4.91 -15.40 19.53
C ARG A 49 3.59 -14.79 19.04
N PRO A 50 2.45 -15.45 19.32
CA PRO A 50 1.15 -14.85 19.03
C PRO A 50 1.01 -13.55 19.84
N PRO A 51 0.28 -12.56 19.33
CA PRO A 51 -0.01 -11.36 20.10
C PRO A 51 -0.78 -11.78 21.37
N MET A 52 -0.27 -11.39 22.54
CA MET A 52 -1.07 -11.37 23.77
C MET A 52 -2.09 -10.25 23.70
#